data_AF-A0A8H7ARX4-F1
#
_entry.id   AF-A0A8H7ARX4-F1
#
_cell.length_a   1.000
_cell.length_b   1.000
_cell.length_c   1.000
_cell.angle_alpha   90.00
_cell.angle_beta   90.00
_cell.angle_gamma   90.00
#
_symmetry.space_group_name_H-M   'P 1'
#
loop_
_entity.id
_entity.type
_entity.pdbx_description
1 polymer ?
#
loop_
_entity_poly.entity_id
_entity_poly.type
_entity_poly.pdbx_seq_one_letter_code
_entity_poly.pdbx_strand_id
1 'polypeptide(L)'
;MADQDCSIDGNSDFYGLGLRIGLYLTIIASWLSKLFLQEVFSSMQISTLALLLANLIALCSAARNPDADLYAVEGCVMFYLLIMQFMPAASLPKGKWMGGLDLPSALLFFLSIAFKPLWTWYWIKGVYFWKPSPCGKEYAFFFAPVNLVGGFRIFMIIIWVALSVDSARNLLIFFLLCGYKSAQNVEDNPKIMEGEREQLYRAPISFIVSVLAVELTIHFNHIEGVHSLRSTSQLIPFVAGLGQLLFVIFQLLFGDTGIEELSFPSLRGALSFAIHGALRYRH
;
A
#
# COMPACT_ATOMS: atom_id res chain seq x y z
N MET A 1 -16.05 6.22 35.60
CA MET A 1 -17.20 6.77 34.87
C MET A 1 -17.10 6.20 33.47
N ALA A 2 -18.08 5.41 33.07
CA ALA A 2 -18.10 4.79 31.75
C ALA A 2 -18.21 5.91 30.69
N ASP A 3 -17.26 5.94 29.76
CA ASP A 3 -17.34 6.76 28.55
C ASP A 3 -18.63 6.35 27.81
N GLN A 4 -19.62 7.23 27.81
CA GLN A 4 -20.73 7.15 26.88
C GLN A 4 -20.16 7.36 25.48
N ASP A 5 -20.20 6.30 24.66
CA ASP A 5 -20.18 6.27 23.19
C ASP A 5 -19.68 7.55 22.51
N CYS A 6 -18.38 7.83 22.63
CA CYS A 6 -17.76 8.85 21.80
C CYS A 6 -17.35 8.23 20.47
N SER A 7 -18.20 8.44 19.46
CA SER A 7 -17.97 8.02 18.07
C SER A 7 -17.48 9.20 17.23
N ILE A 8 -16.55 8.94 16.32
CA ILE A 8 -16.13 9.90 15.30
C ILE A 8 -16.93 9.63 14.04
N ASP A 9 -17.68 10.61 13.54
CA ASP A 9 -18.31 10.50 12.23
C ASP A 9 -17.24 10.69 11.14
N GLY A 10 -16.83 9.58 10.53
CA GLY A 10 -15.70 9.53 9.61
C GLY A 10 -16.11 9.83 8.17
N ASN A 11 -15.24 10.53 7.45
CA ASN A 11 -15.49 10.85 6.05
C ASN A 11 -15.19 9.65 5.15
N SER A 12 -16.25 8.94 4.77
CA SER A 12 -16.18 7.72 3.95
C SER A 12 -15.60 7.92 2.54
N ASP A 13 -15.49 9.16 2.04
CA ASP A 13 -14.92 9.42 0.72
C ASP A 13 -13.40 9.31 0.69
N PHE A 14 -12.72 9.51 1.82
CA PHE A 14 -11.26 9.46 1.89
C PHE A 14 -10.71 8.06 2.20
N TYR A 15 -11.40 7.29 3.02
CA TYR A 15 -10.93 5.98 3.48
C TYR A 15 -12.07 5.01 3.80
N GLY A 16 -13.24 5.19 3.17
CA GLY A 16 -14.37 4.29 3.31
C GLY A 16 -14.07 2.85 2.90
N LEU A 17 -15.01 1.96 3.22
CA LEU A 17 -14.86 0.52 3.07
C LEU A 17 -14.46 0.10 1.65
N GLY A 18 -15.07 0.70 0.62
CA GLY A 18 -14.80 0.32 -0.77
C GLY A 18 -13.38 0.70 -1.21
N LEU A 19 -12.87 1.84 -0.73
CA LEU A 19 -11.51 2.29 -0.96
C LEU A 19 -10.51 1.36 -0.27
N ARG A 20 -10.73 1.04 1.01
CA ARG A 20 -9.88 0.12 1.77
C ARG A 20 -9.81 -1.27 1.13
N ILE A 21 -10.96 -1.91 0.90
CA ILE A 21 -11.03 -3.24 0.28
C ILE A 21 -10.43 -3.19 -1.13
N GLY A 22 -10.77 -2.19 -1.94
CA GLY A 22 -10.23 -2.03 -3.29
C GLY A 22 -8.70 -2.00 -3.31
N LEU A 23 -8.08 -1.23 -2.39
CA LEU A 23 -6.63 -1.17 -2.24
C LEU A 23 -6.04 -2.50 -1.75
N TYR A 24 -6.69 -3.17 -0.79
CA TYR A 24 -6.23 -4.48 -0.31
C TYR A 24 -6.22 -5.50 -1.45
N LEU A 25 -7.30 -5.56 -2.25
CA LEU A 25 -7.40 -6.46 -3.40
C LEU A 25 -6.36 -6.13 -4.48
N THR A 26 -6.14 -4.85 -4.77
CA THR A 26 -5.13 -4.36 -5.72
C THR A 26 -3.71 -4.81 -5.33
N ILE A 27 -3.37 -4.72 -4.05
CA ILE A 27 -2.05 -5.11 -3.54
C ILE A 27 -1.89 -6.63 -3.59
N ILE A 28 -2.91 -7.38 -3.20
CA ILE A 28 -2.90 -8.85 -3.31
C ILE A 28 -2.72 -9.27 -4.78
N ALA A 29 -3.47 -8.66 -5.70
CA ALA A 29 -3.35 -8.93 -7.13
C ALA A 29 -1.93 -8.62 -7.63
N SER A 30 -1.38 -7.46 -7.28
CA SER A 30 -0.02 -7.07 -7.65
C SER A 30 1.03 -8.02 -7.09
N TRP A 31 0.86 -8.50 -5.86
CA TRP A 31 1.76 -9.47 -5.24
C TRP A 31 1.67 -10.83 -5.94
N LEU A 32 0.47 -11.34 -6.21
CA LEU A 32 0.27 -12.59 -6.97
C LEU A 32 0.85 -12.50 -8.38
N SER A 33 0.63 -11.38 -9.09
CA SER A 33 1.22 -11.14 -10.40
C SER A 33 2.74 -11.16 -10.33
N LYS A 34 3.35 -10.52 -9.33
CA LYS A 34 4.81 -10.54 -9.18
C LYS A 34 5.36 -11.95 -8.98
N LEU A 35 4.63 -12.80 -8.26
CA LEU A 35 5.07 -14.16 -7.94
C LEU A 35 4.89 -15.16 -9.08
N PHE A 36 3.80 -15.04 -9.82
CA PHE A 36 3.38 -16.08 -10.74
C PHE A 36 3.25 -15.60 -12.19
N LEU A 37 3.08 -14.30 -12.43
CA LEU A 37 2.78 -13.70 -13.73
C LEU A 37 3.61 -12.42 -13.95
N GLN A 38 4.94 -12.54 -13.92
CA GLN A 38 5.83 -11.38 -14.01
C GLN A 38 5.59 -10.53 -15.28
N GLU A 39 5.15 -11.15 -16.37
CA GLU A 39 4.81 -10.47 -17.63
C GLU A 39 3.66 -9.47 -17.47
N VAL A 40 2.69 -9.76 -16.60
CA VAL A 40 1.50 -8.92 -16.40
C VAL A 40 1.70 -7.91 -15.26
N PHE A 41 2.77 -8.07 -14.47
CA PHE A 41 3.03 -7.24 -13.30
C PHE A 41 3.11 -5.74 -13.63
N SER A 42 3.80 -5.37 -14.72
CA SER A 42 3.91 -3.98 -15.18
C SER A 42 2.52 -3.36 -15.48
N SER A 43 1.62 -4.13 -16.10
CA SER A 43 0.26 -3.69 -16.37
C SER A 43 -0.53 -3.46 -15.08
N MET A 44 -0.36 -4.32 -14.07
CA MET A 44 -1.02 -4.16 -12.76
C MET A 44 -0.55 -2.92 -11.99
N GLN A 45 0.70 -2.51 -12.21
CA GLN A 45 1.22 -1.30 -11.58
C GLN A 45 0.58 -0.02 -12.11
N ILE A 46 0.09 0.01 -13.35
CA ILE A 46 -0.58 1.20 -13.91
C ILE A 46 -1.80 1.57 -13.06
N SER A 47 -2.64 0.58 -12.76
CA SER A 47 -3.82 0.77 -11.92
C SER A 47 -3.46 1.07 -10.47
N THR A 48 -2.40 0.44 -9.93
CA THR A 48 -1.89 0.77 -8.58
C THR A 48 -1.43 2.23 -8.52
N LEU A 49 -0.71 2.70 -9.54
CA LEU A 49 -0.26 4.07 -9.67
C LEU A 49 -1.45 5.04 -9.80
N ALA A 50 -2.49 4.69 -10.56
CA ALA A 50 -3.68 5.51 -10.69
C ALA A 50 -4.41 5.69 -9.35
N LEU A 51 -4.61 4.59 -8.59
CA LEU A 51 -5.21 4.64 -7.26
C LEU A 51 -4.32 5.40 -6.26
N LEU A 52 -3.01 5.21 -6.33
CA LEU A 52 -2.05 5.95 -5.49
C LEU A 52 -2.16 7.46 -5.75
N LEU A 53 -2.14 7.87 -7.01
CA LEU A 53 -2.24 9.28 -7.39
C LEU A 53 -3.57 9.88 -6.93
N ALA A 54 -4.68 9.17 -7.11
CA ALA A 54 -5.99 9.61 -6.63
C ALA A 54 -5.98 9.85 -5.11
N ASN A 55 -5.48 8.89 -4.34
CA ASN A 55 -5.39 9.00 -2.88
C ASN A 55 -4.41 10.10 -2.43
N LEU A 56 -3.30 10.27 -3.14
CA LEU A 56 -2.31 11.31 -2.86
C LEU A 56 -2.87 12.71 -3.17
N ILE A 57 -3.64 12.86 -4.25
CA ILE A 57 -4.34 14.11 -4.59
C ILE A 57 -5.39 14.43 -3.53
N ALA A 58 -6.19 13.45 -3.11
CA ALA A 58 -7.18 13.62 -2.06
C ALA A 58 -6.53 14.09 -0.75
N LEU A 59 -5.42 13.46 -0.34
CA LEU A 59 -4.65 13.87 0.82
C LEU A 59 -4.05 15.28 0.66
N CYS A 60 -3.45 15.59 -0.49
CA CYS A 60 -2.88 16.92 -0.75
C CYS A 60 -3.97 18.01 -0.74
N SER A 61 -5.17 17.69 -1.22
CA SER A 61 -6.33 18.59 -1.18
C SER A 61 -6.77 18.84 0.25
N ALA A 62 -6.91 17.79 1.06
CA ALA A 62 -7.22 17.91 2.50
C ALA A 62 -6.14 18.66 3.28
N ALA A 63 -4.86 18.46 2.95
CA ALA A 63 -3.73 19.12 3.61
C ALA A 63 -3.60 20.62 3.28
N ARG A 64 -4.29 21.11 2.23
CA ARG A 64 -4.32 22.53 1.87
C ARG A 64 -5.45 23.29 2.57
N ASN A 65 -6.50 22.59 3.02
CA ASN A 65 -7.69 23.20 3.58
C ASN A 65 -7.76 22.90 5.09
N PRO A 66 -7.44 23.87 5.97
CA PRO A 66 -7.52 23.67 7.42
C PRO A 66 -8.96 23.43 7.89
N ASP A 67 -9.94 23.97 7.16
CA ASP A 67 -11.37 23.78 7.43
C ASP A 67 -11.92 22.48 6.82
N ALA A 68 -11.06 21.62 6.26
CA ALA A 68 -11.50 20.29 5.85
C ALA A 68 -12.11 19.57 7.05
N ASP A 69 -13.27 18.94 6.83
CA ASP A 69 -13.96 18.16 7.85
C ASP A 69 -13.26 16.82 8.01
N LEU A 70 -12.07 16.88 8.63
CA LEU A 70 -11.20 15.77 8.92
C LEU A 70 -10.63 15.91 10.34
N TYR A 71 -10.55 14.77 11.01
CA TYR A 71 -9.86 14.58 12.27
C TYR A 71 -8.42 14.15 12.02
N ALA A 72 -7.53 14.48 12.96
CA ALA A 72 -6.12 14.13 12.86
C ALA A 72 -5.90 12.61 12.68
N VAL A 73 -6.71 11.78 13.33
CA VAL A 73 -6.67 10.32 13.23
C VAL A 73 -7.09 9.78 11.85
N GLU A 74 -8.07 10.41 11.20
CA GLU A 74 -8.46 10.07 9.82
C GLU A 74 -7.30 10.33 8.85
N GLY A 75 -6.61 11.45 9.09
CA GLY A 75 -5.35 11.76 8.42
C GLY A 75 -4.36 10.60 8.54
N CYS A 76 -4.15 10.05 9.74
CA CYS A 76 -3.28 8.89 9.97
C CYS A 76 -3.68 7.66 9.13
N VAL A 77 -4.98 7.39 9.04
CA VAL A 77 -5.54 6.27 8.26
C VAL A 77 -5.28 6.42 6.76
N MET A 78 -5.57 7.60 6.19
CA MET A 78 -5.29 7.91 4.78
C MET A 78 -3.81 7.71 4.45
N PHE A 79 -2.98 8.09 5.40
CA PHE A 79 -1.56 7.94 5.35
C PHE A 79 -1.17 6.44 5.35
N TYR A 80 -1.65 5.62 6.28
CA TYR A 80 -1.37 4.16 6.25
C TYR A 80 -1.82 3.51 4.93
N LEU A 81 -2.94 3.96 4.36
CA LEU A 81 -3.42 3.53 3.04
C LEU A 81 -2.43 3.84 1.91
N LEU A 82 -1.74 4.99 1.97
CA LEU A 82 -0.71 5.35 0.99
C LEU A 82 0.56 4.50 1.14
N ILE A 83 1.00 4.23 2.37
CA ILE A 83 2.22 3.42 2.62
C ILE A 83 2.13 2.06 1.92
N MET A 84 0.99 1.37 2.06
CA MET A 84 0.87 0.02 1.52
C MET A 84 0.88 -0.04 -0.01
N GLN A 85 0.44 1.03 -0.70
CA GLN A 85 0.45 1.11 -2.16
C GLN A 85 1.87 1.21 -2.75
N PHE A 86 2.86 1.62 -1.94
CA PHE A 86 4.26 1.61 -2.34
C PHE A 86 4.94 0.23 -2.19
N MET A 87 4.31 -0.73 -1.50
CA MET A 87 4.91 -2.05 -1.25
C MET A 87 5.23 -2.84 -2.53
N PRO A 88 4.35 -2.89 -3.56
CA PRO A 88 4.66 -3.58 -4.81
C PRO A 88 5.91 -3.00 -5.51
N ALA A 89 6.16 -1.70 -5.33
CA ALA A 89 7.27 -0.97 -5.93
C ALA A 89 8.55 -0.92 -5.08
N ALA A 90 8.52 -1.34 -3.81
CA ALA A 90 9.68 -1.36 -2.91
C ALA A 90 10.78 -2.37 -3.34
N SER A 91 10.58 -3.01 -4.50
CA SER A 91 11.42 -4.05 -5.06
C SER A 91 11.95 -3.61 -6.42
N LEU A 92 12.86 -2.62 -6.45
CA LEU A 92 13.67 -2.44 -7.65
C LEU A 92 14.45 -3.74 -7.89
N PRO A 93 14.41 -4.35 -9.09
CA PRO A 93 15.26 -5.48 -9.41
C PRO A 93 16.71 -5.01 -9.21
N LYS A 94 17.41 -5.59 -8.22
CA LYS A 94 18.81 -5.26 -7.98
C LYS A 94 19.56 -5.63 -9.27
N GLY A 95 20.10 -4.66 -10.00
CA GLY A 95 20.84 -4.91 -11.24
C GLY A 95 20.17 -4.43 -12.53
N LYS A 96 18.87 -4.08 -12.54
CA LYS A 96 18.30 -3.31 -13.65
C LYS A 96 18.53 -1.81 -13.42
N TRP A 97 19.37 -1.21 -14.24
CA TRP A 97 19.46 0.25 -14.36
C TRP A 97 18.11 0.84 -14.80
N MET A 98 17.82 2.11 -14.50
CA MET A 98 16.53 2.74 -14.84
C MET A 98 16.11 2.62 -16.31
N GLY A 99 17.07 2.45 -17.24
CA GLY A 99 16.77 2.20 -18.64
C GLY A 99 16.02 0.89 -18.93
N GLY A 100 15.91 -0.01 -17.94
CA GLY A 100 15.13 -1.25 -18.02
C GLY A 100 13.94 -1.33 -17.05
N LEU A 101 13.63 -0.24 -16.32
CA LEU A 101 12.40 -0.15 -15.52
C LEU A 101 11.26 0.33 -16.41
N ASP A 102 10.11 -0.31 -16.28
CA ASP A 102 8.87 0.21 -16.86
C ASP A 102 8.48 1.53 -16.18
N LEU A 103 7.89 2.44 -16.96
CA LEU A 103 7.50 3.77 -16.51
C LEU A 103 6.66 3.75 -15.21
N PRO A 104 5.67 2.85 -15.02
CA PRO A 104 4.92 2.75 -13.78
C PRO A 104 5.80 2.48 -12.55
N SER A 105 6.72 1.51 -12.63
CA SER A 105 7.64 1.19 -11.52
C SER A 105 8.53 2.37 -11.17
N ALA A 106 9.07 3.06 -12.18
CA ALA A 106 9.90 4.23 -11.98
C ALA A 106 9.11 5.35 -11.26
N LEU A 107 7.89 5.63 -11.72
CA LEU A 107 7.02 6.64 -11.11
C LEU A 107 6.66 6.29 -9.65
N LEU A 108 6.29 5.04 -9.38
CA LEU A 108 6.02 4.59 -8.00
C LEU A 108 7.24 4.75 -7.11
N PHE A 109 8.44 4.44 -7.60
CA PHE A 109 9.69 4.63 -6.87
C PHE A 109 9.92 6.11 -6.51
N PHE A 110 9.83 7.02 -7.48
CA PHE A 110 10.03 8.46 -7.21
C PHE A 110 8.94 9.04 -6.29
N LEU A 111 7.68 8.64 -6.48
CA LEU A 111 6.58 9.04 -5.61
C LEU A 111 6.80 8.53 -4.17
N SER A 112 7.37 7.34 -3.99
CA SER A 112 7.71 6.82 -2.65
C SER A 112 8.78 7.65 -1.94
N ILE A 113 9.64 8.35 -2.68
CA ILE A 113 10.62 9.29 -2.12
C ILE A 113 9.91 10.57 -1.73
N ALA A 114 9.09 11.14 -2.63
CA ALA A 114 8.34 12.37 -2.41
C ALA A 114 7.32 12.27 -1.25
N PHE A 115 6.83 11.07 -0.97
CA PHE A 115 5.88 10.80 0.09
C PHE A 115 6.47 10.96 1.51
N LYS A 116 7.74 10.63 1.74
CA LYS A 116 8.33 10.61 3.10
C LYS A 116 8.37 12.00 3.77
N PRO A 117 8.74 13.10 3.05
CA PRO A 117 8.59 14.45 3.58
C PRO A 117 7.15 14.81 3.94
N LEU A 118 6.16 14.39 3.14
CA LEU A 118 4.75 14.65 3.41
C LEU A 118 4.27 13.92 4.67
N TRP A 119 4.71 12.67 4.85
CA TRP A 119 4.48 11.91 6.08
C TRP A 119 5.12 12.58 7.30
N THR A 120 6.34 13.07 7.13
CA THR A 120 7.08 13.77 8.18
C THR A 120 6.36 15.06 8.58
N TRP A 121 5.86 15.81 7.60
CA TRP A 121 5.05 17.01 7.81
C TRP A 121 3.80 16.71 8.65
N TYR A 122 3.15 15.57 8.42
CA TYR A 122 1.98 15.18 9.20
C TYR A 122 2.30 15.06 10.70
N TRP A 123 3.36 14.36 11.07
CA TRP A 123 3.72 14.21 12.49
C TRP A 123 4.23 15.50 13.14
N ILE A 124 4.84 16.40 12.37
CA ILE A 124 5.32 17.69 12.90
C ILE A 124 4.16 18.68 13.07
N LYS A 125 3.32 18.82 12.03
CA LYS A 125 2.26 19.85 11.97
C LYS A 125 0.87 19.27 11.66
N GLY A 126 0.75 18.30 10.75
CA GLY A 126 -0.54 17.79 10.30
C GLY A 126 -1.44 17.25 11.42
N VAL A 127 -0.87 16.61 12.45
CA VAL A 127 -1.62 16.14 13.64
C VAL A 127 -2.34 17.27 14.37
N TYR A 128 -1.84 18.51 14.29
CA TYR A 128 -2.48 19.69 14.89
C TYR A 128 -3.19 20.59 13.88
N PHE A 129 -3.04 20.28 12.59
CA PHE A 129 -3.61 21.07 11.51
C PHE A 129 -5.10 20.77 11.34
N TRP A 130 -5.48 19.50 11.51
CA TRP A 130 -6.86 19.04 11.45
C TRP A 130 -7.54 19.02 12.82
N LYS A 131 -8.86 18.84 12.82
CA LYS A 131 -9.67 18.94 14.04
C LYS A 131 -9.24 17.86 15.04
N PRO A 132 -9.12 18.19 16.33
CA PRO A 132 -8.98 17.17 17.36
C PRO A 132 -10.29 16.39 17.49
N SER A 133 -10.20 15.11 17.78
CA SER A 133 -11.37 14.27 18.03
C SER A 133 -12.21 14.81 19.21
N PRO A 134 -13.56 14.68 19.15
CA PRO A 134 -14.44 15.04 20.25
C PRO A 134 -14.19 14.20 21.51
N CYS A 135 -13.52 13.05 21.37
CA CYS A 135 -13.25 12.10 22.44
C CYS A 135 -12.02 12.48 23.29
N GLY A 136 -11.28 13.51 22.88
CA GLY A 136 -10.10 14.02 23.60
C GLY A 136 -8.88 13.08 23.60
N LYS A 137 -9.03 11.81 23.22
CA LYS A 137 -7.94 10.84 23.06
C LYS A 137 -8.04 10.20 21.68
N GLU A 138 -6.96 10.35 20.94
CA GLU A 138 -6.79 9.74 19.61
C GLU A 138 -5.73 8.65 19.69
N TYR A 139 -6.02 7.50 19.09
CA TYR A 139 -5.16 6.35 19.12
C TYR A 139 -4.69 5.98 17.71
N ALA A 140 -3.39 5.75 17.54
CA ALA A 140 -2.85 5.09 16.36
C ALA A 140 -2.44 3.66 16.71
N PHE A 141 -2.35 2.81 15.69
CA PHE A 141 -1.81 1.47 15.85
C PHE A 141 -0.27 1.47 15.88
N PHE A 142 0.30 0.87 16.93
CA PHE A 142 1.71 0.49 16.98
C PHE A 142 1.88 -0.80 17.77
N PHE A 143 1.29 -1.90 17.27
CA PHE A 143 1.14 -3.18 17.97
C PHE A 143 0.34 -3.13 19.29
N ALA A 144 -0.09 -1.93 19.69
CA ALA A 144 -0.98 -1.60 20.77
C ALA A 144 -1.64 -0.23 20.44
N PRO A 145 -2.77 0.13 21.08
CA PRO A 145 -3.31 1.48 20.98
C PRO A 145 -2.34 2.47 21.63
N VAL A 146 -1.77 3.37 20.82
CA VAL A 146 -0.84 4.41 21.29
C VAL A 146 -1.43 5.80 21.06
N ASN A 147 -1.27 6.70 22.03
CA ASN A 147 -1.79 8.06 21.89
C ASN A 147 -1.09 8.80 20.74
N LEU A 148 -1.88 9.34 19.81
CA LEU A 148 -1.42 9.98 18.57
C LEU A 148 -0.53 11.21 18.83
N VAL A 149 -0.85 11.99 19.87
CA VAL A 149 -0.22 13.29 20.17
C VAL A 149 0.95 13.17 21.14
N GLY A 150 1.04 12.04 21.88
CA GLY A 150 2.04 11.79 22.92
C GLY A 150 3.44 11.43 22.40
N GLY A 151 4.21 10.66 23.19
CA GLY A 151 5.59 10.28 22.87
C GLY A 151 5.75 9.52 21.55
N PHE A 152 4.70 8.82 21.11
CA PHE A 152 4.65 8.13 19.83
C PHE A 152 4.87 9.07 18.63
N ARG A 153 4.36 10.30 18.70
CA ARG A 153 4.59 11.31 17.66
C ARG A 153 6.07 11.62 17.50
N ILE A 154 6.80 11.81 18.59
CA ILE A 154 8.24 12.12 18.56
C ILE A 154 9.00 10.95 17.93
N PHE A 155 8.67 9.73 18.33
CA PHE A 155 9.22 8.51 17.74
C PHE A 155 8.98 8.45 16.22
N MET A 156 7.77 8.77 15.75
CA MET A 156 7.46 8.83 14.32
C MET A 156 8.22 9.93 13.59
N ILE A 157 8.35 11.13 14.17
CA ILE A 157 9.16 12.21 13.58
C ILE A 157 10.61 11.72 13.35
N ILE A 158 11.23 11.10 14.35
CA ILE A 158 12.61 10.62 14.25
C ILE A 158 12.77 9.61 13.11
N ILE A 159 11.90 8.59 13.07
CA ILE A 159 11.95 7.55 12.04
C ILE A 159 11.81 8.13 10.64
N TRP A 160 10.80 8.97 10.42
CA TRP A 160 10.48 9.45 9.08
C TRP A 160 11.41 10.55 8.58
N VAL A 161 11.99 11.35 9.48
CA VAL A 161 13.12 12.23 9.15
C VAL A 161 14.32 11.39 8.72
N ALA A 162 14.68 10.35 9.49
CA ALA A 162 15.82 9.49 9.14
C ALA A 162 15.62 8.81 7.78
N LEU A 163 14.43 8.27 7.51
CA LEU A 163 14.10 7.64 6.22
C LEU A 163 14.07 8.64 5.05
N SER A 164 13.66 9.89 5.30
CA SER A 164 13.70 10.96 4.30
C SER A 164 15.14 11.34 3.95
N VAL A 165 16.01 11.48 4.95
CA VAL A 165 17.45 11.73 4.76
C VAL A 165 18.12 10.58 4.03
N ASP A 166 17.83 9.33 4.40
CA ASP A 166 18.37 8.14 3.73
C ASP A 166 17.98 8.11 2.25
N SER A 167 16.70 8.38 1.95
CA SER A 167 16.22 8.43 0.57
C SER A 167 16.85 9.56 -0.23
N ALA A 168 17.04 10.74 0.36
CA ALA A 168 17.73 11.86 -0.27
C ALA A 168 19.20 11.54 -0.56
N ARG A 169 19.89 10.87 0.37
CA ARG A 169 21.27 10.38 0.16
C ARG A 169 21.32 9.39 -1.00
N ASN A 170 20.41 8.41 -1.04
CA ASN A 170 20.37 7.41 -2.11
C ASN A 170 20.06 8.06 -3.46
N LEU A 171 19.16 9.06 -3.50
CA LEU A 171 18.87 9.83 -4.71
C LEU A 171 20.05 10.69 -5.18
N LEU A 172 20.79 11.30 -4.25
CA LEU A 172 22.00 12.06 -4.58
C LEU A 172 23.10 11.15 -5.14
N ILE A 173 23.39 10.03 -4.46
CA ILE A 173 24.32 9.00 -4.95
C ILE A 173 23.88 8.54 -6.33
N PHE A 174 22.59 8.31 -6.52
CA PHE A 174 22.02 7.94 -7.80
C PHE A 174 22.34 8.98 -8.88
N PHE A 175 22.05 10.26 -8.68
CA PHE A 175 22.37 11.29 -9.68
C PHE A 175 23.88 11.43 -9.94
N LEU A 176 24.72 11.31 -8.90
CA LEU A 176 26.18 11.38 -9.04
C LEU A 176 26.76 10.17 -9.78
N LEU A 177 26.23 8.97 -9.53
CA LEU A 177 26.67 7.73 -10.18
C LEU A 177 26.00 7.50 -11.55
N CYS A 178 24.81 8.03 -11.79
CA CYS A 178 24.15 8.04 -13.11
C CYS A 178 24.91 8.85 -14.14
N GLY A 179 25.65 9.87 -13.72
CA GLY A 179 26.65 10.52 -14.58
C GLY A 179 27.91 9.68 -14.85
N TYR A 180 28.19 8.67 -14.03
CA TYR A 180 29.46 7.93 -14.04
C TYR A 180 29.37 6.50 -14.63
N LYS A 181 28.26 5.80 -14.48
CA LYS A 181 28.15 4.35 -14.72
C LYS A 181 27.08 3.91 -15.73
N SER A 182 26.75 4.75 -16.71
CA SER A 182 26.03 4.32 -17.92
C SER A 182 26.86 3.38 -18.84
N ALA A 183 27.92 2.73 -18.32
CA ALA A 183 28.96 2.07 -19.13
C ALA A 183 29.44 0.69 -18.62
N GLN A 184 28.75 0.02 -17.70
CA GLN A 184 29.11 -1.38 -17.36
C GLN A 184 27.89 -2.30 -17.30
N ASN A 185 27.88 -3.27 -18.22
CA ASN A 185 27.00 -4.43 -18.26
C ASN A 185 27.02 -5.13 -16.90
N VAL A 186 25.89 -5.10 -16.19
CA VAL A 186 25.72 -5.84 -14.94
C VAL A 186 25.40 -7.28 -15.32
N GLU A 187 26.45 -8.07 -15.40
CA GLU A 187 26.45 -9.52 -15.54
C GLU A 187 25.84 -10.18 -14.28
N ASP A 188 25.12 -11.28 -14.48
CA ASP A 188 24.33 -12.02 -13.50
C ASP A 188 25.10 -12.32 -12.20
N ASN A 189 24.91 -11.49 -11.18
CA ASN A 189 25.51 -11.68 -9.87
C ASN A 189 24.58 -12.49 -8.96
N PRO A 190 24.97 -13.68 -8.47
CA PRO A 190 24.12 -14.56 -7.66
C PRO A 190 23.58 -13.92 -6.36
N LYS A 191 24.21 -12.85 -5.86
CA LYS A 191 23.70 -12.08 -4.70
C LYS A 191 22.40 -11.30 -4.98
N ILE A 192 22.05 -11.12 -6.25
CA ILE A 192 20.82 -10.44 -6.68
C ILE A 192 19.59 -11.32 -6.41
N MET A 193 19.66 -12.60 -6.79
CA MET A 193 18.56 -13.56 -6.64
C MET A 193 18.18 -13.83 -5.18
N GLU A 194 19.15 -13.83 -4.26
CA GLU A 194 18.89 -14.05 -2.82
C GLU A 194 18.05 -12.90 -2.21
N GLY A 195 18.27 -11.67 -2.68
CA GLY A 195 17.49 -10.50 -2.25
C GLY A 195 16.03 -10.51 -2.72
N GLU A 196 15.74 -11.11 -3.87
CA GLU A 196 14.36 -11.24 -4.38
C GLU A 196 13.56 -12.25 -3.57
N ARG A 197 14.19 -13.34 -3.11
CA ARG A 197 13.55 -14.38 -2.28
C ARG A 197 13.21 -13.86 -0.88
N GLU A 198 14.04 -13.03 -0.26
CA GLU A 198 13.70 -12.39 1.03
C GLU A 198 12.48 -11.46 0.92
N GLN A 199 12.34 -10.73 -0.19
CA GLN A 199 11.23 -9.81 -0.40
C GLN A 199 9.89 -10.54 -0.53
N LEU A 200 9.89 -11.75 -1.08
CA LEU A 200 8.70 -12.60 -1.18
C LEU A 200 8.11 -12.93 0.21
N TYR A 201 8.94 -13.20 1.23
CA TYR A 201 8.45 -13.49 2.59
C TYR A 201 8.10 -12.24 3.40
N ARG A 202 8.77 -11.10 3.16
CA ARG A 202 8.49 -9.85 3.89
C ARG A 202 7.18 -9.19 3.45
N ALA A 203 6.78 -9.36 2.19
CA ALA A 203 5.61 -8.67 1.64
C ALA A 203 4.28 -9.02 2.35
N PRO A 204 3.95 -10.31 2.62
CA PRO A 204 2.71 -10.66 3.33
C PRO A 204 2.65 -10.13 4.75
N ILE A 205 3.76 -10.23 5.48
CA ILE A 205 3.84 -9.73 6.86
C ILE A 205 3.61 -8.22 6.87
N SER A 206 4.29 -7.50 5.97
CA SER A 206 4.14 -6.04 5.85
C SER A 206 2.70 -5.67 5.49
N PHE A 207 2.08 -6.38 4.54
CA PHE A 207 0.68 -6.20 4.16
C PHE A 207 -0.27 -6.40 5.34
N ILE A 208 -0.13 -7.50 6.09
CA ILE A 208 -0.96 -7.78 7.28
C ILE A 208 -0.82 -6.66 8.32
N VAL A 209 0.42 -6.24 8.61
CA VAL A 209 0.67 -5.14 9.56
C VAL A 209 0.03 -3.83 9.09
N SER A 210 0.06 -3.52 7.79
CA SER A 210 -0.60 -2.32 7.24
C SER A 210 -2.12 -2.39 7.30
N VAL A 211 -2.73 -3.55 7.01
CA VAL A 211 -4.18 -3.75 7.18
C VAL A 211 -4.56 -3.57 8.65
N LEU A 212 -3.82 -4.19 9.58
CA LEU A 212 -4.05 -4.02 11.02
C LEU A 212 -3.88 -2.56 11.44
N ALA A 213 -2.89 -1.84 10.89
CA ALA A 213 -2.69 -0.45 11.20
C ALA A 213 -3.90 0.42 10.82
N VAL A 214 -4.51 0.17 9.67
CA VAL A 214 -5.73 0.85 9.22
C VAL A 214 -6.93 0.45 10.08
N GLU A 215 -7.24 -0.84 10.15
CA GLU A 215 -8.48 -1.34 10.75
C GLU A 215 -8.52 -1.14 12.26
N LEU A 216 -7.39 -1.35 12.96
CA LEU A 216 -7.32 -1.12 14.41
C LEU A 216 -7.32 0.36 14.76
N THR A 217 -6.73 1.23 13.93
CA THR A 217 -6.83 2.69 14.15
C THR A 217 -8.29 3.15 14.03
N ILE A 218 -9.04 2.65 13.05
CA ILE A 218 -10.48 2.92 12.93
C ILE A 218 -11.24 2.38 14.15
N HIS A 219 -10.95 1.15 14.56
CA HIS A 219 -11.62 0.50 15.68
C HIS A 219 -11.34 1.19 17.03
N PHE A 220 -10.09 1.55 17.33
CA PHE A 220 -9.69 2.18 18.59
C PHE A 220 -10.28 3.58 18.79
N ASN A 221 -10.73 4.23 17.72
CA ASN A 221 -11.30 5.58 17.78
C ASN A 221 -12.80 5.59 17.46
N HIS A 222 -13.46 4.43 17.40
CA HIS A 222 -14.89 4.31 17.15
C HIS A 222 -15.35 5.15 15.94
N ILE A 223 -14.59 5.06 14.84
CA ILE A 223 -14.91 5.80 13.62
C ILE A 223 -16.09 5.13 12.91
N GLU A 224 -17.22 5.82 12.84
CA GLU A 224 -18.45 5.37 12.21
C GLU A 224 -18.60 5.98 10.80
N GLY A 225 -19.68 5.63 10.07
CA GLY A 225 -19.94 6.14 8.71
C GLY A 225 -19.06 5.55 7.60
N VAL A 226 -17.92 4.95 7.95
CA VAL A 226 -16.89 4.48 7.00
C VAL A 226 -16.99 3.01 6.60
N HIS A 227 -18.01 2.29 7.09
CA HIS A 227 -18.24 0.86 6.83
C HIS A 227 -19.30 0.60 5.75
N SER A 228 -19.79 1.63 5.07
CA SER A 228 -20.83 1.50 4.04
C SER A 228 -20.29 1.74 2.63
N LEU A 229 -20.75 0.95 1.65
CA LEU A 229 -20.42 1.09 0.23
C LEU A 229 -21.40 2.01 -0.50
N ARG A 230 -21.72 3.17 0.06
CA ARG A 230 -22.80 4.03 -0.46
C ARG A 230 -22.33 5.07 -1.47
N SER A 231 -21.09 5.56 -1.38
CA SER A 231 -20.61 6.62 -2.27
C SER A 231 -19.90 6.08 -3.51
N THR A 232 -20.09 6.76 -4.64
CA THR A 232 -19.46 6.42 -5.93
C THR A 232 -17.93 6.45 -5.86
N SER A 233 -17.38 7.35 -5.05
CA SER A 233 -15.94 7.48 -4.76
C SER A 233 -15.34 6.18 -4.19
N GLN A 234 -16.12 5.39 -3.45
CA GLN A 234 -15.70 4.10 -2.90
C GLN A 234 -15.91 2.93 -3.87
N LEU A 235 -16.89 3.03 -4.75
CA LEU A 235 -17.21 1.95 -5.70
C LEU A 235 -16.12 1.79 -6.76
N ILE A 236 -15.55 2.89 -7.24
CA ILE A 236 -14.47 2.90 -8.25
C ILE A 236 -13.26 2.07 -7.80
N PRO A 237 -12.61 2.37 -6.64
CA PRO A 237 -11.45 1.58 -6.19
C PRO A 237 -11.83 0.13 -5.87
N PHE A 238 -13.03 -0.13 -5.35
CA PHE A 238 -13.51 -1.49 -5.09
C PHE A 238 -13.59 -2.32 -6.38
N VAL A 239 -14.27 -1.81 -7.41
CA VAL A 239 -14.43 -2.51 -8.70
C VAL A 239 -13.08 -2.66 -9.40
N ALA A 240 -12.22 -1.64 -9.36
CA ALA A 240 -10.88 -1.71 -9.92
C ALA A 240 -10.04 -2.83 -9.27
N GLY A 241 -9.97 -2.85 -7.93
CA GLY A 241 -9.22 -3.87 -7.21
C GLY A 241 -9.78 -5.28 -7.39
N LEU A 242 -11.11 -5.42 -7.39
CA LEU A 242 -11.76 -6.71 -7.64
C LEU A 242 -11.48 -7.21 -9.07
N GLY A 243 -11.59 -6.33 -10.07
CA GLY A 243 -11.31 -6.65 -11.47
C GLY A 243 -9.88 -7.13 -11.68
N GLN A 244 -8.91 -6.47 -11.04
CA GLN A 244 -7.51 -6.89 -11.09
C GLN A 244 -7.30 -8.27 -10.47
N LEU A 245 -7.85 -8.51 -9.29
CA LEU A 245 -7.69 -9.80 -8.62
C LEU A 245 -8.31 -10.92 -9.47
N LEU A 246 -9.51 -10.71 -10.00
CA LEU A 246 -10.17 -11.67 -10.88
C LEU A 246 -9.38 -11.91 -12.16
N PHE A 247 -8.80 -10.88 -12.76
CA PHE A 247 -7.95 -11.02 -13.93
C PHE A 247 -6.72 -11.89 -13.62
N VAL A 248 -6.05 -11.65 -12.49
CA VAL A 248 -4.88 -12.44 -12.07
C VAL A 248 -5.27 -13.89 -11.81
N ILE A 249 -6.36 -14.12 -11.08
CA ILE A 249 -6.87 -15.48 -10.82
C ILE A 249 -7.21 -16.19 -12.14
N PHE A 250 -7.85 -15.50 -13.07
CA PHE A 250 -8.19 -16.06 -14.38
C PHE A 250 -6.93 -16.49 -15.15
N GLN A 251 -5.91 -15.64 -15.20
CA GLN A 251 -4.63 -15.96 -15.85
C GLN A 251 -3.92 -17.14 -15.17
N LEU A 252 -3.99 -17.26 -13.84
CA LEU A 252 -3.41 -18.40 -13.11
C LEU A 252 -4.12 -19.73 -13.39
N LEU A 253 -5.44 -19.69 -13.57
CA LEU A 253 -6.25 -20.89 -13.79
C LEU A 253 -6.23 -21.35 -15.25
N PHE A 254 -6.39 -20.40 -16.17
CA PHE A 254 -6.68 -20.66 -17.58
C PHE A 254 -5.63 -20.11 -18.55
N GLY A 255 -4.69 -19.28 -18.09
CA GLY A 255 -3.61 -18.81 -18.94
C GLY A 255 -2.70 -19.97 -19.33
N ASP A 256 -2.34 -20.05 -20.61
CA ASP A 256 -1.21 -20.85 -21.10
C ASP A 256 0.09 -20.21 -20.61
N THR A 257 0.27 -20.23 -19.29
CA THR A 257 1.54 -19.90 -18.68
C THR A 257 2.46 -21.05 -19.06
N GLY A 258 3.52 -20.78 -19.82
CA GLY A 258 4.58 -21.72 -20.19
C GLY A 258 5.41 -22.20 -18.98
N ILE A 259 4.76 -22.43 -17.83
CA ILE A 259 5.33 -22.95 -16.60
C ILE A 259 5.27 -24.47 -16.69
N GLU A 260 6.14 -25.06 -17.51
CA GLU A 260 6.45 -26.49 -17.40
C GLU A 260 7.48 -26.78 -16.29
N GLU A 261 8.23 -25.79 -15.77
CA GLU A 261 9.37 -26.09 -14.88
C GLU A 261 9.29 -25.62 -13.41
N LEU A 262 8.27 -24.86 -12.98
CA LEU A 262 8.06 -24.53 -11.56
C LEU A 262 6.70 -25.00 -11.08
N SER A 263 6.47 -26.31 -11.24
CA SER A 263 5.33 -26.97 -10.63
C SER A 263 5.57 -27.11 -9.11
N PHE A 264 4.84 -26.32 -8.33
CA PHE A 264 4.20 -26.87 -7.13
C PHE A 264 2.87 -27.49 -7.61
N PRO A 265 2.85 -28.78 -8.00
CA PRO A 265 1.64 -29.44 -8.49
C PRO A 265 0.48 -29.41 -7.47
N SER A 266 0.78 -29.14 -6.20
CA SER A 266 -0.21 -29.01 -5.14
C SER A 266 -1.10 -27.78 -5.24
N LEU A 267 -0.66 -26.63 -5.77
CA LEU A 267 -1.49 -25.41 -5.75
C LEU A 267 -2.49 -25.39 -6.92
N ARG A 268 -2.02 -25.67 -8.14
CA ARG A 268 -2.89 -25.81 -9.33
C ARG A 268 -3.82 -27.02 -9.16
N GLY A 269 -3.30 -28.11 -8.59
CA GLY A 269 -4.09 -29.29 -8.20
C GLY A 269 -5.15 -28.96 -7.15
N ALA A 270 -4.78 -28.33 -6.02
CA ALA A 270 -5.72 -28.00 -4.94
C ALA A 270 -6.79 -26.99 -5.37
N LEU A 271 -6.44 -25.97 -6.15
CA LEU A 271 -7.39 -24.97 -6.64
C LEU A 271 -8.31 -25.54 -7.73
N SER A 272 -7.77 -26.33 -8.68
CA SER A 272 -8.58 -27.02 -9.68
C SER A 272 -9.53 -28.03 -9.03
N PHE A 273 -9.08 -28.77 -8.01
CA PHE A 273 -9.89 -29.74 -7.28
C PHE A 273 -10.96 -29.05 -6.41
N ALA A 274 -10.67 -27.91 -5.79
CA ALA A 274 -11.66 -27.13 -5.04
C ALA A 274 -12.77 -26.58 -5.95
N ILE A 275 -12.42 -26.09 -7.14
CA ILE A 275 -13.38 -25.55 -8.11
C ILE A 275 -14.19 -26.66 -8.79
N HIS A 276 -13.56 -27.75 -9.21
CA HIS A 276 -14.29 -28.91 -9.74
C HIS A 276 -15.15 -29.58 -8.67
N GLY A 277 -14.69 -29.63 -7.41
CA GLY A 277 -15.48 -30.11 -6.28
C GLY A 277 -16.71 -29.24 -6.01
N ALA A 278 -16.58 -27.92 -6.10
CA ALA A 278 -17.68 -26.98 -5.91
C ALA A 278 -18.70 -27.01 -7.08
N LEU A 279 -18.25 -27.24 -8.32
CA LEU A 279 -19.13 -27.35 -9.49
C LEU A 279 -19.84 -28.71 -9.58
N ARG A 280 -19.28 -29.77 -8.98
CA ARG A 280 -19.91 -31.11 -8.94
C ARG A 280 -21.02 -31.27 -7.90
N TYR A 281 -21.18 -30.30 -6.99
CA TYR A 281 -22.22 -30.32 -5.95
C TYR A 281 -23.52 -29.61 -6.35
N ARG A 282 -23.66 -29.24 -7.63
CA ARG A 282 -24.85 -28.54 -8.18
C ARG A 282 -25.70 -29.38 -9.14
N HIS A 283 -25.56 -30.70 -9.13
CA HIS A 283 -26.47 -31.64 -9.80
C HIS A 283 -26.84 -32.80 -8.89
#